data_AF-W4Q2U2-F1
#
_entry.id   AF-W4Q2U2-F1
#
_cell.length_a   1.000
_cell.length_b   1.000
_cell.length_c   1.000
_cell.angle_alpha   90.00
_cell.angle_beta   90.00
_cell.angle_gamma   90.00
#
_symmetry.space_group_name_H-M   'P 1'
#
loop_
_entity.id
_entity.type
_entity.pdbx_description
1 polymer ?
#
loop_
_entity_poly.entity_id
_entity_poly.type
_entity_poly.pdbx_seq_one_letter_code
_entity_poly.pdbx_strand_id
1 'polypeptide(L)' 'MVEENKDQDQAAPLRDQMASFQSSSEKDGPLPPRSRVHRKRSRKKKKTKGFSFPLIKLLLILFLLLIAAAVTSPYWLF' A
#
# COMPACT_ATOMS: atom_id res chain seq x y z
N MET A 1 16.33 8.65 48.68
CA MET A 1 15.44 7.67 48.04
C MET A 1 14.54 8.47 47.13
N VAL A 2 14.65 8.29 45.81
CA VAL A 2 13.81 9.00 44.83
C VAL A 2 12.59 8.12 44.62
N GLU A 3 11.47 8.53 45.21
CA GLU A 3 10.16 7.93 44.94
C GLU A 3 9.77 8.31 43.51
N GLU A 4 10.11 7.44 42.55
CA GLU A 4 9.68 7.59 41.15
C GLU A 4 8.14 7.48 41.12
N ASN A 5 7.47 8.58 40.76
CA ASN A 5 6.03 8.64 40.55
C ASN A 5 5.62 7.66 39.45
N LYS A 6 5.30 6.41 39.84
CA LYS A 6 4.87 5.32 38.94
C LYS A 6 3.67 5.69 38.07
N ASP A 7 2.84 6.63 38.52
CA ASP A 7 1.63 7.05 37.82
C ASP A 7 1.91 7.84 36.52
N GLN A 8 3.15 8.26 36.28
CA GLN A 8 3.54 8.97 35.05
C GLN A 8 4.23 8.07 34.02
N ASP A 9 4.56 6.82 34.36
CA ASP A 9 5.23 5.93 33.43
C ASP A 9 4.23 5.27 32.49
N GLN A 10 3.97 5.94 31.37
CA GLN A 10 3.15 5.42 30.28
C GLN A 10 3.72 4.14 29.66
N ALA A 11 5.00 3.82 29.91
CA ALA A 11 5.66 2.63 29.40
C ALA A 11 5.68 1.46 30.40
N ALA A 12 5.18 1.62 31.63
CA ALA A 12 5.13 0.53 32.60
C ALA A 12 4.40 -0.72 32.06
N PRO A 13 3.22 -0.60 31.41
CA PRO A 13 2.53 -1.76 30.83
C PRO A 13 3.32 -2.47 29.71
N LEU A 14 4.16 -1.74 28.98
CA LEU A 14 5.02 -2.29 27.92
C LEU A 14 6.19 -3.08 28.50
N ARG A 15 6.77 -2.62 29.61
CA ARG A 15 7.86 -3.32 30.31
C ARG A 15 7.37 -4.64 30.89
N ASP A 16 6.19 -4.64 31.51
CA ASP A 16 5.56 -5.85 32.05
C ASP A 16 5.29 -6.89 30.95
N GLN A 17 4.81 -6.43 29.79
CA GLN A 17 4.65 -7.28 28.61
C GLN A 17 6.00 -7.84 28.15
N MET A 18 7.03 -7.00 27.97
CA MET A 18 8.35 -7.47 27.52
C MET A 18 9.00 -8.46 28.50
N ALA A 19 8.85 -8.26 29.81
CA ALA A 19 9.36 -9.19 30.82
C ALA A 19 8.76 -10.61 30.66
N SER A 20 7.47 -10.69 30.32
CA SER A 20 6.80 -11.97 30.02
C SER A 20 7.25 -12.62 28.70
N PHE A 21 7.62 -11.81 27.70
CA PHE A 21 8.18 -12.30 26.43
C PHE A 21 9.64 -12.74 26.55
N GLN A 22 10.43 -12.14 27.44
CA GLN A 22 11.85 -12.45 27.59
C GLN A 22 12.07 -13.84 28.20
N SER A 23 11.21 -14.26 29.15
CA SER A 23 11.24 -15.60 29.76
C SER A 23 10.80 -16.73 28.83
N SER A 24 10.04 -16.41 27.77
CA SER A 24 9.62 -17.37 26.74
C SER A 24 10.58 -17.41 25.54
N SER A 25 11.25 -16.29 25.24
CA SER A 25 12.15 -16.15 24.09
C SER A 25 13.52 -16.84 24.26
N GLU A 26 13.95 -17.21 25.47
CA GLU A 26 15.21 -17.96 25.66
C GLU A 26 15.19 -19.36 25.02
N LYS A 27 14.02 -19.86 24.60
CA LYS A 27 13.87 -21.19 24.00
C LYS A 27 13.79 -21.20 22.48
N ASP A 28 13.65 -20.05 21.83
CA ASP A 28 13.36 -19.97 20.40
C ASP A 28 14.53 -19.33 19.63
N GLY A 29 14.93 -19.98 18.53
CA GLY A 29 16.10 -19.65 17.73
C GLY A 29 16.08 -18.28 17.04
N PRO A 30 17.01 -18.01 16.11
CA PRO A 30 17.26 -16.68 15.56
C PRO A 30 15.99 -16.03 15.00
N LEU A 31 15.75 -14.78 15.41
CA LEU A 31 14.64 -13.93 14.98
C LEU A 31 14.43 -14.01 13.45
N PRO A 32 13.18 -14.07 12.97
CA PRO A 32 12.94 -14.13 11.54
C PRO A 32 13.49 -12.86 10.88
N PRO A 33 14.14 -12.97 9.71
CA PRO A 33 14.69 -11.82 9.03
C PRO A 33 13.60 -10.80 8.71
N ARG A 34 13.87 -9.53 8.98
CA ARG A 34 12.96 -8.38 8.79
C ARG A 34 12.31 -8.33 7.40
N SER A 35 12.97 -8.89 6.39
CA SER A 35 12.48 -9.01 5.01
C SER A 35 11.25 -9.92 4.86
N ARG A 36 11.03 -10.91 5.74
CA ARG A 36 9.89 -11.85 5.65
C ARG A 36 8.54 -11.18 5.94
N VAL A 37 8.48 -10.27 6.91
CA VAL A 37 7.22 -9.65 7.38
C VAL A 37 6.65 -8.69 6.32
N HIS A 38 7.51 -7.90 5.67
CA HIS A 38 7.06 -6.89 4.69
C HIS A 38 6.90 -7.39 3.26
N ARG A 39 7.37 -8.62 2.92
CA ARG A 39 7.30 -9.18 1.56
C ARG A 39 5.87 -9.34 1.03
N LYS A 40 4.89 -9.57 1.90
CA LYS A 40 3.49 -9.78 1.50
C LYS A 40 2.84 -8.50 0.96
N ARG A 41 3.23 -7.32 1.47
CA ARG A 41 2.61 -6.03 1.11
C ARG A 41 3.10 -5.52 -0.25
N SER A 42 4.36 -5.76 -0.60
CA SER A 42 4.93 -5.35 -1.90
C SER A 42 4.39 -6.20 -3.06
N ARG A 43 4.18 -7.50 -2.85
CA ARG A 43 3.61 -8.42 -3.86
C ARG A 43 2.18 -8.06 -4.27
N LYS A 44 1.35 -7.60 -3.33
CA LYS A 44 -0.03 -7.15 -3.62
C LYS A 44 -0.05 -5.92 -4.53
N LYS A 45 0.85 -4.95 -4.32
CA LYS A 45 0.95 -3.72 -5.13
C LYS A 45 1.44 -3.96 -6.56
N LYS A 46 2.20 -5.04 -6.82
CA LYS A 46 2.69 -5.38 -8.16
C LYS A 46 1.59 -5.94 -9.07
N LYS A 47 0.58 -6.63 -8.51
CA LYS A 47 -0.50 -7.25 -9.31
C LYS A 47 -1.46 -6.24 -9.95
N THR A 48 -1.64 -5.06 -9.36
CA THR A 48 -2.61 -4.07 -9.85
C THR A 48 -2.03 -3.09 -10.88
N LYS A 49 -0.71 -3.07 -11.10
CA LYS A 49 -0.05 -2.18 -12.07
C LYS A 49 -0.28 -2.56 -13.54
N GLY A 50 -0.90 -3.70 -13.81
CA GLY A 50 -1.08 -4.23 -15.18
C GLY A 50 -2.45 -3.95 -15.82
N PHE A 51 -3.38 -3.30 -15.12
CA PHE A 51 -4.70 -3.03 -15.69
C PHE A 51 -4.63 -1.74 -16.55
N SER A 52 -4.19 -1.88 -17.80
CA SER A 52 -4.42 -0.84 -18.80
C SER A 52 -5.93 -0.66 -19.00
N PHE A 53 -6.41 0.56 -19.22
CA PHE A 53 -7.82 0.86 -19.46
C PHE A 53 -8.14 0.86 -20.97
N PRO A 54 -8.43 -0.30 -21.61
CA PRO A 54 -8.71 -0.36 -23.04
C PRO A 54 -9.93 0.48 -23.44
N LEU A 55 -10.92 0.58 -22.55
CA LEU A 55 -12.15 1.32 -22.80
C LEU A 55 -11.91 2.84 -22.97
N ILE A 56 -11.00 3.41 -22.17
CA ILE A 56 -10.60 4.83 -22.29
C ILE A 56 -9.91 5.08 -23.63
N LYS A 57 -9.06 4.15 -24.09
CA LYS A 57 -8.40 4.26 -25.40
C LYS A 57 -9.42 4.22 -26.54
N LEU A 58 -10.41 3.32 -26.46
CA LEU A 58 -11.48 3.22 -27.45
C LEU A 58 -12.31 4.52 -27.52
N LEU A 59 -12.68 5.06 -26.36
CA LEU A 59 -13.47 6.29 -26.27
C LEU A 59 -12.72 7.50 -26.87
N LEU A 60 -11.40 7.57 -26.65
CA LEU A 60 -10.55 8.63 -27.19
C LEU A 60 -10.44 8.56 -28.73
N ILE A 61 -10.31 7.36 -29.29
CA ILE A 61 -10.30 7.17 -30.75
C ILE A 61 -11.64 7.57 -31.35
N LEU A 62 -12.75 7.14 -30.74
CA LEU A 62 -14.09 7.49 -31.20
C LEU A 62 -14.32 9.01 -31.18
N PHE A 63 -13.88 9.68 -30.11
CA PHE A 63 -13.98 11.13 -29.99
C PHE A 63 -13.20 11.86 -31.10
N LEU A 64 -11.97 11.43 -31.39
CA LEU A 64 -11.17 12.01 -32.48
C LEU A 64 -11.83 11.78 -33.85
N LEU A 65 -12.42 10.60 -34.08
CA LEU A 65 -13.16 10.33 -35.31
C LEU A 65 -14.37 11.24 -35.48
N LEU A 66 -15.11 11.51 -34.40
CA LEU A 66 -16.25 12.44 -34.43
C LEU A 66 -15.81 13.87 -34.76
N ILE A 67 -14.70 14.34 -34.17
CA ILE A 67 -14.14 15.66 -34.49
C ILE A 67 -13.71 15.71 -35.95
N ALA A 68 -12.98 14.70 -36.43
CA ALA A 68 -12.54 14.64 -37.82
C ALA A 68 -13.73 14.68 -38.78
N ALA A 69 -14.78 13.88 -38.50
CA ALA A 69 -16.01 13.86 -39.28
C ALA A 69 -16.75 15.21 -39.23
N ALA A 70 -16.81 15.87 -38.08
CA ALA A 70 -17.46 17.19 -37.96
C ALA A 70 -16.71 18.28 -38.73
N VAL A 71 -15.37 18.21 -38.78
CA VAL A 71 -14.54 19.16 -39.54
C VAL A 71 -14.59 18.88 -41.05
N THR A 72 -14.66 17.62 -41.47
CA THR A 72 -14.69 17.25 -42.89
C THR A 72 -16.10 17.27 -43.50
N SER A 73 -17.14 17.06 -42.70
CA SER A 73 -18.55 17.10 -43.12
C SER A 73 -18.95 18.38 -43.88
N PRO A 74 -18.58 19.60 -43.44
CA PRO A 74 -18.93 20.81 -44.19
C PRO A 74 -18.24 20.92 -45.54
N TYR A 75 -17.12 20.23 -45.78
CA TYR A 75 -16.45 20.19 -47.09
C TYR A 75 -17.06 19.17 -48.06
N TRP A 76 -17.99 18.33 -47.59
CA TRP A 76 -18.68 17.33 -48.41
C TRP A 76 -20.14 17.69 -48.72
N LEU A 77 -20.73 18.57 -47.90
CA LEU A 77 -22.14 19.00 -48.02
C LEU A 77 -22.31 20.38 -48.70
N PHE A 78 -21.20 21.06 -49.03
CA PHE A 78 -21.13 22.24 -49.89
C PHE A 78 -20.38 21.89 -51.17
#